data_AF-A0A5C8MPS9-F1
#
_entry.id   AF-A0A5C8MPS9-F1
#
_cell.length_a   1.000
_cell.length_b   1.000
_cell.length_c   1.000
_cell.angle_alpha   90.00
_cell.angle_beta   90.00
_cell.angle_gamma   90.00
#
_symmetry.space_group_name_H-M   'P 1'
#
loop_
_entity.id
_entity.type
_entity.pdbx_description
1 polymer ?
#
loop_
_entity_poly.entity_id
_entity_poly.type
_entity_poly.pdbx_seq_one_letter_code
_entity_poly.pdbx_strand_id
1 'polypeptide(L)'
;LDVLEEVIDEAVAEEVDLIIAHHPPLYRPLKQIITDQAQGRIIEKCMKHHIAIYAAHTNLDIANGGVNDWLAEALGLEHVDVLIPTYEEPLKKLVVYVPETHADLVREAIGNAGAGHIGNYSHCTFNGRGIGTFLPLEGANPFIGKSGTLEQVEEVRIETIVPASLQNKVISAMLKAHPYEEVAYDIYPLENKGKVFGLGRIGRLPEAMTLGEFAEHVKKALDVPAVRVVGHLQDMVQKVAVVGGDGNKYISQAKLAGADVYVTGDVYYHVAHDAMMLGLNIVDPGHNVEKVMKQGVARFLENAFAKHQFATTVCISKVHTDPFTFV
;
A
#
# COMPACT_ATOMS: atom_id res chain seq x y z
N LEU A 1 -13.76 -11.53 -1.09
CA LEU A 1 -12.67 -11.83 -2.05
C LEU A 1 -13.27 -11.66 -3.42
N ASP A 2 -14.11 -12.61 -3.78
CA ASP A 2 -14.90 -12.64 -5.00
C ASP A 2 -16.33 -12.15 -4.75
N VAL A 3 -16.95 -11.55 -5.78
CA VAL A 3 -18.36 -11.14 -5.75
C VAL A 3 -19.17 -12.17 -6.54
N LEU A 4 -19.53 -13.27 -5.87
CA LEU A 4 -20.40 -14.30 -6.41
C LEU A 4 -21.87 -13.98 -6.10
N GLU A 5 -22.80 -14.65 -6.78
CA GLU A 5 -24.24 -14.45 -6.56
C GLU A 5 -24.63 -14.70 -5.10
N GLU A 6 -24.04 -15.72 -4.46
CA GLU A 6 -24.24 -16.05 -3.04
C GLU A 6 -23.70 -14.98 -2.08
N VAL A 7 -22.64 -14.25 -2.48
CA VAL A 7 -22.10 -13.12 -1.69
C VAL A 7 -23.04 -11.93 -1.75
N ILE A 8 -23.71 -11.72 -2.90
CA ILE A 8 -24.76 -10.70 -2.99
C ILE A 8 -25.96 -11.09 -2.14
N ASP A 9 -26.35 -12.37 -2.11
CA ASP A 9 -27.43 -12.85 -1.26
C ASP A 9 -27.12 -12.66 0.23
N GLU A 10 -25.88 -12.92 0.66
CA GLU A 10 -25.40 -12.60 2.01
C GLU A 10 -25.49 -11.10 2.30
N ALA A 11 -25.03 -10.25 1.38
CA ALA A 11 -25.06 -8.80 1.53
C ALA A 11 -26.50 -8.26 1.64
N VAL A 12 -27.45 -8.80 0.87
CA VAL A 12 -28.88 -8.45 0.97
C VAL A 12 -29.44 -8.85 2.33
N ALA A 13 -29.12 -10.05 2.82
CA ALA A 13 -29.60 -10.55 4.10
C ALA A 13 -29.05 -9.76 5.29
N GLU A 14 -27.81 -9.28 5.19
CA GLU A 14 -27.12 -8.47 6.21
C GLU A 14 -27.34 -6.96 6.01
N GLU A 15 -28.23 -6.55 5.09
CA GLU A 15 -28.58 -5.15 4.80
C GLU A 15 -27.35 -4.26 4.47
N VAL A 16 -26.40 -4.80 3.69
CA VAL A 16 -25.15 -4.12 3.32
C VAL A 16 -25.36 -3.20 2.10
N ASP A 17 -24.97 -1.93 2.22
CA ASP A 17 -25.03 -0.95 1.12
C ASP A 17 -23.77 -0.93 0.23
N LEU A 18 -22.62 -1.41 0.73
CA LEU A 18 -21.33 -1.36 0.03
C LEU A 18 -20.53 -2.64 0.25
N ILE A 19 -20.14 -3.29 -0.85
CA ILE A 19 -19.20 -4.40 -0.87
C ILE A 19 -17.83 -3.88 -1.33
N ILE A 20 -16.80 -4.07 -0.49
CA ILE A 20 -15.40 -3.94 -0.89
C ILE A 20 -14.88 -5.32 -1.26
N ALA A 21 -14.61 -5.52 -2.55
CA ALA A 21 -14.08 -6.75 -3.10
C ALA A 21 -12.62 -6.58 -3.51
N HIS A 22 -11.84 -7.65 -3.47
CA HIS A 22 -10.48 -7.63 -3.98
C HIS A 22 -10.49 -7.89 -5.49
N HIS A 23 -11.15 -8.96 -5.92
CA HIS A 23 -11.32 -9.26 -7.34
C HIS A 23 -12.42 -8.41 -7.97
N PRO A 24 -12.12 -7.66 -9.06
CA PRO A 24 -13.15 -6.89 -9.76
C PRO A 24 -14.18 -7.83 -10.41
N PRO A 25 -15.49 -7.73 -10.09
CA PRO A 25 -16.51 -8.55 -10.75
C PRO A 25 -16.62 -8.26 -12.25
N LEU A 26 -16.19 -7.07 -12.66
CA LEU A 26 -16.16 -6.60 -14.05
C LEU A 26 -14.71 -6.43 -14.52
N TYR A 27 -13.95 -7.53 -14.59
CA TYR A 27 -12.56 -7.48 -15.05
C TYR A 27 -12.42 -7.14 -16.55
N ARG A 28 -13.40 -7.54 -17.36
CA ARG A 28 -13.49 -7.19 -18.79
C ARG A 28 -14.64 -6.20 -19.01
N PRO A 29 -14.51 -5.25 -19.96
CA PRO A 29 -15.60 -4.35 -20.29
C PRO A 29 -16.88 -5.10 -20.69
N LEU A 30 -17.99 -4.75 -20.06
CA LEU A 30 -19.30 -5.29 -20.41
C LEU A 30 -19.75 -4.76 -21.77
N LYS A 31 -20.15 -5.67 -22.67
CA LYS A 31 -20.77 -5.31 -23.95
C LYS A 31 -22.29 -5.22 -23.85
N GLN A 32 -22.88 -5.96 -22.91
CA GLN A 32 -24.31 -6.09 -22.66
C GLN A 32 -24.54 -6.65 -21.25
N ILE A 33 -25.74 -6.47 -20.71
CA ILE A 33 -26.18 -7.07 -19.45
C ILE A 33 -27.36 -7.98 -19.79
N ILE A 34 -27.17 -9.30 -19.63
CA ILE A 34 -28.22 -10.30 -19.87
C ILE A 34 -28.58 -10.94 -18.54
N THR A 35 -29.75 -10.60 -18.00
CA THR A 35 -30.14 -10.91 -16.61
C THR A 35 -30.50 -12.39 -16.36
N ASP A 36 -30.56 -13.22 -17.40
CA ASP A 36 -30.67 -14.67 -17.24
C ASP A 36 -29.31 -15.37 -17.09
N GLN A 37 -28.19 -14.66 -17.30
CA GLN A 37 -26.82 -15.18 -17.11
C GLN A 37 -26.26 -14.80 -15.74
N ALA A 38 -25.31 -15.59 -15.23
CA ALA A 38 -24.75 -15.43 -13.88
C ALA A 38 -24.24 -14.01 -13.59
N GLN A 39 -23.42 -13.44 -14.47
CA GLN A 39 -22.90 -12.08 -14.28
C GLN A 39 -24.02 -11.03 -14.35
N GLY A 40 -25.01 -11.21 -15.22
CA GLY A 40 -26.16 -10.31 -15.32
C GLY A 40 -27.05 -10.34 -14.09
N ARG A 41 -27.27 -11.53 -13.49
CA ARG A 41 -28.02 -11.67 -12.22
C ARG A 41 -27.33 -10.97 -11.06
N ILE A 42 -26.00 -11.07 -10.96
CA ILE A 42 -25.22 -10.34 -9.94
C ILE A 42 -25.46 -8.83 -10.09
N ILE A 43 -25.32 -8.30 -11.31
CA ILE A 43 -25.53 -6.86 -11.58
C ILE A 43 -26.97 -6.45 -11.27
N GLU A 44 -27.95 -7.24 -11.73
CA GLU A 44 -29.37 -6.97 -11.50
C GLU A 44 -29.71 -6.94 -10.00
N LYS A 45 -29.22 -7.91 -9.22
CA LYS A 45 -29.41 -7.94 -7.76
C LYS A 45 -28.78 -6.71 -7.10
N CYS A 46 -27.55 -6.36 -7.44
CA CYS A 46 -26.91 -5.15 -6.89
C CYS A 46 -27.72 -3.89 -7.16
N MET A 47 -28.23 -3.73 -8.39
CA MET A 47 -29.05 -2.56 -8.76
C MET A 47 -30.39 -2.54 -8.03
N LYS A 48 -31.08 -3.68 -7.92
CA LYS A 48 -32.38 -3.80 -7.24
C LYS A 48 -32.29 -3.55 -5.74
N HIS A 49 -31.18 -3.93 -5.12
CA HIS A 49 -30.94 -3.81 -3.68
C HIS A 49 -30.05 -2.62 -3.32
N HIS A 50 -29.72 -1.74 -4.27
CA HIS A 50 -28.90 -0.54 -4.07
C HIS A 50 -27.50 -0.80 -3.48
N ILE A 51 -26.90 -1.95 -3.80
CA ILE A 51 -25.59 -2.35 -3.31
C ILE A 51 -24.50 -1.80 -4.23
N ALA A 52 -23.63 -0.95 -3.69
CA ALA A 52 -22.43 -0.49 -4.36
C ALA A 52 -21.33 -1.56 -4.28
N ILE A 53 -20.52 -1.68 -5.34
CA ILE A 53 -19.32 -2.53 -5.34
C ILE A 53 -18.09 -1.66 -5.60
N TYR A 54 -17.12 -1.75 -4.71
CA TYR A 54 -15.81 -1.15 -4.85
C TYR A 54 -14.74 -2.24 -4.98
N ALA A 55 -13.85 -2.12 -5.97
CA ALA A 55 -12.78 -3.08 -6.19
C ALA A 55 -11.43 -2.52 -5.71
N ALA A 56 -10.79 -3.23 -4.78
CA ALA A 56 -9.44 -2.98 -4.25
C ALA A 56 -8.53 -4.16 -4.60
N HIS A 57 -8.06 -4.20 -5.84
CA HIS A 57 -7.31 -5.32 -6.42
C HIS A 57 -5.80 -5.14 -6.17
N THR A 58 -5.01 -4.95 -7.23
CA THR A 58 -3.55 -4.80 -7.17
C THR A 58 -3.05 -3.66 -6.26
N ASN A 59 -3.86 -2.62 -6.05
CA ASN A 59 -3.52 -1.59 -5.07
C ASN A 59 -3.46 -2.16 -3.63
N LEU A 60 -4.30 -3.12 -3.29
CA LEU A 60 -4.27 -3.81 -2.00
C LEU A 60 -3.12 -4.83 -1.91
N ASP A 61 -2.70 -5.41 -3.03
CA ASP A 61 -1.50 -6.28 -3.07
C ASP A 61 -0.20 -5.51 -2.84
N ILE A 62 -0.15 -4.28 -3.36
CA ILE A 62 1.01 -3.39 -3.33
C ILE A 62 1.11 -2.60 -2.02
N ALA A 63 -0.04 -2.29 -1.41
CA ALA A 63 -0.10 -1.49 -0.18
C ALA A 63 0.70 -2.13 0.97
N ASN A 64 1.18 -1.27 1.86
CA ASN A 64 1.68 -1.71 3.17
C ASN A 64 0.49 -1.96 4.08
N GLY A 65 0.48 -3.09 4.79
CA GLY A 65 -0.70 -3.64 5.45
C GLY A 65 -1.70 -4.22 4.44
N GLY A 66 -1.21 -4.76 3.31
CA GLY A 66 -2.02 -5.34 2.24
C GLY A 66 -2.09 -6.87 2.27
N VAL A 67 -2.60 -7.47 1.19
CA VAL A 67 -2.75 -8.95 1.05
C VAL A 67 -1.46 -9.68 1.38
N ASN A 68 -0.36 -9.25 0.77
CA ASN A 68 0.94 -9.91 0.93
C ASN A 68 1.53 -9.74 2.35
N ASP A 69 1.20 -8.65 3.05
CA ASP A 69 1.58 -8.48 4.45
C ASP A 69 0.79 -9.42 5.37
N TRP A 70 -0.52 -9.58 5.13
CA TRP A 70 -1.34 -10.49 5.91
C TRP A 70 -1.01 -11.96 5.65
N LEU A 71 -0.61 -12.33 4.43
CA LEU A 71 -0.07 -13.65 4.14
C LEU A 71 1.26 -13.89 4.87
N ALA A 72 2.17 -12.90 4.85
CA ALA A 72 3.43 -12.99 5.59
C ALA A 72 3.21 -13.09 7.12
N GLU A 73 2.26 -12.32 7.66
CA GLU A 73 1.82 -12.37 9.07
C GLU A 73 1.27 -13.76 9.41
N ALA A 74 0.35 -14.29 8.59
CA ALA A 74 -0.24 -15.62 8.81
C ALA A 74 0.81 -16.73 8.78
N LEU A 75 1.81 -16.63 7.89
CA LEU A 75 2.93 -17.56 7.81
C LEU A 75 3.97 -17.38 8.93
N GLY A 76 3.85 -16.34 9.76
CA GLY A 76 4.77 -16.07 10.86
C GLY A 76 6.16 -15.60 10.39
N LEU A 77 6.24 -14.88 9.27
CA LEU A 77 7.51 -14.39 8.75
C LEU A 77 8.01 -13.17 9.54
N GLU A 78 9.29 -13.19 9.86
CA GLU A 78 10.02 -12.08 10.47
C GLU A 78 10.91 -11.37 9.45
N HIS A 79 11.34 -10.14 9.76
CA HIS A 79 12.20 -9.31 8.91
C HIS A 79 11.68 -9.23 7.46
N VAL A 80 10.41 -8.86 7.35
CA VAL A 80 9.68 -8.87 6.09
C VAL A 80 10.00 -7.62 5.25
N ASP A 81 10.43 -7.85 4.01
CA ASP A 81 10.68 -6.82 3.00
C ASP A 81 9.79 -7.04 1.75
N VAL A 82 9.66 -5.99 0.94
CA VAL A 82 8.98 -6.06 -0.36
C VAL A 82 9.76 -6.97 -1.31
N LEU A 83 9.08 -7.95 -1.93
CA LEU A 83 9.73 -8.86 -2.87
C LEU A 83 9.96 -8.21 -4.24
N ILE A 84 8.92 -7.61 -4.83
CA ILE A 84 8.97 -6.96 -6.15
C ILE A 84 8.58 -5.49 -5.99
N PRO A 85 9.55 -4.56 -5.90
CA PRO A 85 9.28 -3.13 -5.91
C PRO A 85 8.53 -2.72 -7.18
N THR A 86 7.39 -2.06 -7.03
CA THR A 86 6.59 -1.52 -8.15
C THR A 86 6.49 0.00 -8.12
N TYR A 87 6.62 0.59 -6.93
CA TYR A 87 6.60 2.02 -6.73
C TYR A 87 7.51 2.40 -5.55
N GLU A 88 8.36 3.39 -5.75
CA GLU A 88 9.13 4.03 -4.69
C GLU A 88 8.69 5.48 -4.62
N GLU A 89 8.21 5.93 -3.46
CA GLU A 89 7.70 7.29 -3.31
C GLU A 89 8.84 8.30 -3.47
N PRO A 90 8.80 9.21 -4.47
CA PRO A 90 9.83 10.21 -4.62
C PRO A 90 9.86 11.16 -3.43
N LEU A 91 11.06 11.47 -2.96
CA LEU A 91 11.28 12.48 -1.94
C LEU A 91 11.72 13.80 -2.57
N LYS A 92 11.34 14.90 -1.93
CA LYS A 92 11.70 16.26 -2.34
C LYS A 92 12.27 17.02 -1.16
N LYS A 93 13.11 18.01 -1.43
CA LYS A 93 13.52 18.99 -0.43
C LYS A 93 12.71 20.26 -0.62
N LEU A 94 11.93 20.65 0.39
CA LEU A 94 11.37 21.99 0.47
C LEU A 94 12.42 22.90 1.11
N VAL A 95 12.65 24.05 0.49
CA VAL A 95 13.42 25.16 1.06
C VAL A 95 12.52 26.39 1.04
N VAL A 96 12.40 27.10 2.16
CA VAL A 96 11.63 28.34 2.27
C VAL A 96 12.43 29.37 3.07
N TYR A 97 12.29 30.65 2.71
CA TYR A 97 12.99 31.76 3.34
C TYR A 97 11.99 32.59 4.13
N VAL A 98 12.21 32.70 5.43
CA VAL A 98 11.22 33.25 6.38
C VAL A 98 11.90 34.30 7.27
N PRO A 99 11.27 35.45 7.55
CA PRO A 99 11.81 36.39 8.54
C PRO A 99 11.89 35.71 9.91
N GLU A 100 12.92 36.02 10.70
CA GLU A 100 13.20 35.33 11.97
C GLU A 100 11.99 35.32 12.93
N THR A 101 11.17 36.37 12.92
CA THR A 101 9.97 36.50 13.75
C THR A 101 8.89 35.44 13.48
N HIS A 102 8.88 34.81 12.31
CA HIS A 102 7.86 33.83 11.90
C HIS A 102 8.43 32.43 11.61
N ALA A 103 9.75 32.25 11.75
CA ALA A 103 10.43 30.99 11.41
C ALA A 103 9.82 29.80 12.18
N ASP A 104 9.56 29.96 13.48
CA ASP A 104 9.02 28.90 14.34
C ASP A 104 7.60 28.49 13.91
N LEU A 105 6.73 29.47 13.65
CA LEU A 105 5.35 29.26 13.19
C LEU A 105 5.32 28.48 11.86
N VAL A 106 6.18 28.87 10.91
CA VAL A 106 6.27 28.22 9.60
C VAL A 106 6.81 26.78 9.74
N ARG A 107 7.82 26.55 10.59
CA ARG A 107 8.32 25.17 10.86
C ARG A 107 7.25 24.27 11.43
N GLU A 108 6.50 24.78 12.40
CA GLU A 108 5.42 24.02 13.03
C GLU A 108 4.33 23.67 12.02
N ALA A 109 3.90 24.62 11.18
CA ALA A 109 2.91 24.38 10.13
C ALA A 109 3.37 23.33 9.11
N ILE A 110 4.63 23.41 8.67
CA ILE A 110 5.26 22.46 7.75
C ILE A 110 5.33 21.05 8.37
N GLY A 111 5.76 20.95 9.63
CA GLY A 111 5.88 19.68 10.34
C GLY A 111 4.53 19.02 10.61
N ASN A 112 3.54 19.80 11.09
CA ASN A 112 2.16 19.34 11.29
C ASN A 112 1.49 18.88 9.99
N ALA A 113 1.87 19.46 8.84
CA ALA A 113 1.40 19.00 7.54
C ALA A 113 2.00 17.65 7.11
N GLY A 114 3.08 17.21 7.75
CA GLY A 114 3.71 15.89 7.59
C GLY A 114 5.13 15.92 7.01
N ALA A 115 5.71 17.10 6.78
CA ALA A 115 7.08 17.21 6.31
C ALA A 115 8.09 16.87 7.43
N GLY A 116 9.28 16.42 7.03
CA GLY A 116 10.34 16.07 7.98
C GLY A 116 10.02 14.84 8.82
N HIS A 117 9.11 13.96 8.36
CA HIS A 117 8.86 12.68 9.00
C HIS A 117 9.75 11.60 8.38
N ILE A 118 10.81 11.19 9.08
CA ILE A 118 11.79 10.20 8.62
C ILE A 118 12.01 9.17 9.73
N GLY A 119 11.71 7.90 9.45
CA GLY A 119 11.79 6.83 10.46
C GLY A 119 10.94 7.17 11.68
N ASN A 120 11.56 7.15 12.86
CA ASN A 120 10.90 7.43 14.15
C ASN A 120 10.97 8.92 14.56
N TYR A 121 11.39 9.82 13.67
CA TYR A 121 11.50 11.25 13.94
C TYR A 121 10.51 12.03 13.09
N SER A 122 9.91 13.08 13.67
CA SER A 122 8.99 13.99 13.00
C SER A 122 9.47 15.44 13.14
N HIS A 123 8.89 16.35 12.34
CA HIS A 123 9.21 17.78 12.37
C HIS A 123 10.69 18.08 12.10
N CYS A 124 11.41 17.18 11.42
CA CYS A 124 12.82 17.37 11.08
C CYS A 124 12.98 18.54 10.10
N THR A 125 13.72 19.56 10.52
CA THR A 125 14.08 20.72 9.71
C THR A 125 15.53 21.11 9.97
N PHE A 126 16.18 21.71 8.98
CA PHE A 126 17.46 22.38 9.15
C PHE A 126 17.30 23.86 8.82
N ASN A 127 18.03 24.71 9.54
CA ASN A 127 17.84 26.16 9.50
C ASN A 127 19.21 26.83 9.32
N GLY A 128 19.33 27.74 8.37
CA GLY A 128 20.50 28.61 8.20
C GLY A 128 20.06 30.07 8.14
N ARG A 129 20.81 30.98 8.77
CA ARG A 129 20.56 32.43 8.67
C ARG A 129 21.28 33.00 7.46
N GLY A 130 20.66 33.96 6.79
CA GLY A 130 21.23 34.65 5.64
C GLY A 130 20.58 36.01 5.40
N ILE A 131 21.03 36.70 4.37
CA ILE A 131 20.45 37.98 3.94
C ILE A 131 19.72 37.74 2.62
N GLY A 132 18.41 37.95 2.63
CA GLY A 132 17.59 38.04 1.42
C GLY A 132 17.64 39.45 0.85
N THR A 133 17.68 39.57 -0.48
CA THR A 133 17.60 40.88 -1.15
C THR A 133 16.47 40.89 -2.17
N PHE A 134 15.70 41.98 -2.19
CA PHE A 134 14.61 42.15 -3.13
C PHE A 134 14.35 43.63 -3.39
N LEU A 135 13.80 43.94 -4.57
CA LEU A 135 13.41 45.29 -4.96
C LEU A 135 11.89 45.29 -5.20
N PRO A 136 11.07 45.81 -4.26
CA PRO A 136 9.63 45.88 -4.48
C PRO A 136 9.33 46.85 -5.63
N LEU A 137 8.61 46.35 -6.64
CA LEU A 137 8.22 47.13 -7.82
C LEU A 137 6.87 47.83 -7.57
N GLU A 138 6.49 48.70 -8.51
CA GLU A 138 5.18 49.35 -8.49
C GLU A 138 4.05 48.29 -8.44
N GLY A 139 3.15 48.42 -7.48
CA GLY A 139 2.06 47.47 -7.23
C GLY A 139 2.35 46.40 -6.17
N ALA A 140 3.58 46.28 -5.68
CA ALA A 140 3.90 45.36 -4.58
C ALA A 140 3.44 45.92 -3.21
N ASN A 141 2.94 45.05 -2.34
CA ASN A 141 2.61 45.35 -0.95
C ASN A 141 3.55 44.57 0.01
N PRO A 142 4.83 44.93 0.09
CA PRO A 142 5.81 44.14 0.82
C PRO A 142 5.52 44.18 2.33
N PHE A 143 5.63 43.02 2.98
CA PHE A 143 5.54 42.93 4.44
C PHE A 143 6.67 43.71 5.14
N ILE A 144 7.86 43.78 4.52
CA ILE A 144 9.03 44.56 4.97
C ILE A 144 9.57 45.38 3.80
N GLY A 145 9.83 46.68 4.02
CA GLY A 145 10.51 47.56 3.06
C GLY A 145 9.61 48.54 2.30
N LYS A 146 10.19 49.27 1.33
CA LYS A 146 9.51 50.31 0.53
C LYS A 146 9.69 50.11 -0.98
N SER A 147 8.64 50.41 -1.73
CA SER A 147 8.66 50.37 -3.20
C SER A 147 9.78 51.21 -3.80
N GLY A 148 10.48 50.66 -4.79
CA GLY A 148 11.56 51.32 -5.53
C GLY A 148 12.91 51.35 -4.81
N THR A 149 13.04 50.73 -3.63
CA THR A 149 14.32 50.64 -2.89
C THR A 149 14.76 49.18 -2.77
N LEU A 150 16.05 48.89 -3.00
CA LEU A 150 16.58 47.56 -2.77
C LEU A 150 16.64 47.31 -1.26
N GLU A 151 15.88 46.34 -0.80
CA GLU A 151 15.80 45.95 0.60
C GLU A 151 16.75 44.79 0.88
N GLN A 152 17.28 44.75 2.10
CA GLN A 152 18.07 43.64 2.62
C GLN A 152 17.49 43.24 3.97
N VAL A 153 17.12 41.96 4.11
CA VAL A 153 16.44 41.46 5.30
C VAL A 153 17.17 40.22 5.81
N GLU A 154 17.37 40.14 7.13
CA GLU A 154 17.83 38.90 7.76
C GLU A 154 16.71 37.86 7.73
N GLU A 155 16.99 36.73 7.11
CA GLU A 155 16.03 35.64 6.92
C GLU A 155 16.61 34.31 7.39
N VAL A 156 15.70 33.41 7.75
CA VAL A 156 15.99 32.02 8.05
C VAL A 156 15.62 31.20 6.82
N ARG A 157 16.63 30.58 6.21
CA ARG A 157 16.47 29.51 5.22
C ARG A 157 16.13 28.23 5.97
N ILE A 158 14.88 27.81 5.87
CA ILE A 158 14.35 26.58 6.46
C ILE A 158 14.29 25.52 5.38
N GLU A 159 14.83 24.34 5.65
CA GLU A 159 14.75 23.22 4.72
C GLU A 159 14.26 21.93 5.39
N THR A 160 13.46 21.16 4.67
CA THR A 160 12.90 19.89 5.15
C THR A 160 12.69 18.92 4.00
N ILE A 161 12.62 17.62 4.31
CA ILE A 161 12.27 16.59 3.32
C ILE A 161 10.75 16.42 3.26
N VAL A 162 10.21 16.15 2.08
CA VAL A 162 8.77 16.02 1.84
C VAL A 162 8.52 14.85 0.88
N PRO A 163 7.68 13.87 1.24
CA PRO A 163 7.17 12.90 0.29
C PRO A 163 6.35 13.57 -0.81
N ALA A 164 6.52 13.16 -2.07
CA ALA A 164 5.87 13.81 -3.20
C ALA A 164 4.33 13.88 -3.06
N SER A 165 3.71 12.87 -2.43
CA SER A 165 2.26 12.85 -2.17
C SER A 165 1.78 13.95 -1.22
N LEU A 166 2.65 14.42 -0.32
CA LEU A 166 2.35 15.45 0.68
C LEU A 166 2.68 16.87 0.21
N GLN A 167 3.35 17.04 -0.94
CA GLN A 167 3.86 18.34 -1.40
C GLN A 167 2.79 19.44 -1.35
N ASN A 168 1.63 19.22 -1.97
CA ASN A 168 0.59 20.27 -2.07
C ASN A 168 0.01 20.63 -0.69
N LYS A 169 -0.16 19.64 0.19
CA LYS A 169 -0.64 19.86 1.57
C LYS A 169 0.38 20.67 2.36
N VAL A 170 1.67 20.31 2.28
CA VAL A 170 2.76 20.99 2.98
C VAL A 170 2.95 22.41 2.47
N ILE A 171 2.97 22.63 1.15
CA ILE A 171 3.07 23.97 0.57
C ILE A 171 1.87 24.82 1.00
N SER A 172 0.65 24.30 0.95
CA SER A 172 -0.53 25.06 1.36
C SER A 172 -0.47 25.46 2.84
N ALA A 173 -0.02 24.58 3.73
CA ALA A 173 0.16 24.90 5.15
C ALA A 173 1.26 25.94 5.38
N MET A 174 2.38 25.81 4.66
CA MET A 174 3.50 26.74 4.70
C MET A 174 3.08 28.14 4.25
N LEU A 175 2.44 28.28 3.09
CA LEU A 175 1.98 29.57 2.56
C LEU A 175 1.00 30.26 3.51
N LYS A 176 0.07 29.51 4.12
CA LYS A 176 -0.90 30.06 5.09
C LYS A 176 -0.26 30.58 6.38
N ALA A 177 0.85 29.96 6.80
CA ALA A 177 1.57 30.35 8.00
C ALA A 177 2.63 31.45 7.73
N HIS A 178 2.96 31.69 6.46
CA HIS A 178 4.00 32.63 6.07
C HIS A 178 3.49 34.08 6.14
N PRO A 179 4.31 35.04 6.62
CA PRO A 179 3.87 36.44 6.75
C PRO A 179 3.82 37.21 5.42
N TYR A 180 4.56 36.76 4.41
CA TYR A 180 4.60 37.43 3.09
C TYR A 180 3.42 37.01 2.22
N GLU A 181 2.94 37.94 1.40
CA GLU A 181 1.94 37.68 0.34
C GLU A 181 2.54 36.79 -0.76
N GLU A 182 3.73 37.16 -1.24
CA GLU A 182 4.49 36.40 -2.23
C GLU A 182 5.65 35.67 -1.54
N VAL A 183 5.53 34.35 -1.42
CA VAL A 183 6.48 33.53 -0.66
C VAL A 183 7.51 32.90 -1.59
N ALA A 184 8.79 33.18 -1.36
CA ALA A 184 9.88 32.50 -2.05
C ALA A 184 10.14 31.12 -1.42
N TYR A 185 10.00 30.06 -2.22
CA TYR A 185 10.35 28.71 -1.84
C TYR A 185 10.81 27.88 -3.04
N ASP A 186 11.64 26.88 -2.78
CA ASP A 186 12.20 25.96 -3.77
C ASP A 186 11.79 24.52 -3.46
N ILE A 187 11.61 23.72 -4.51
CA ILE A 187 11.36 22.28 -4.40
C ILE A 187 12.42 21.54 -5.22
N TYR A 188 13.32 20.86 -4.53
CA TYR A 188 14.37 20.06 -5.18
C TYR A 188 13.95 18.58 -5.25
N PRO A 189 14.08 17.91 -6.41
CA PRO A 189 14.01 16.46 -6.45
C PRO A 189 15.22 15.88 -5.70
N LEU A 190 15.01 14.78 -4.98
CA LEU A 190 16.06 14.06 -4.29
C LEU A 190 16.17 12.63 -4.84
N GLU A 191 17.39 12.11 -4.89
CA GLU A 191 17.69 10.69 -5.11
C GLU A 191 17.49 9.86 -3.82
N ASN A 192 17.13 10.52 -2.71
CA ASN A 192 16.78 9.84 -1.46
C ASN A 192 15.57 8.93 -1.70
N LYS A 193 15.70 7.68 -1.26
CA LYS A 193 14.64 6.68 -1.40
C LYS A 193 13.57 6.89 -0.34
N GLY A 194 12.33 7.02 -0.80
CA GLY A 194 11.16 7.07 0.07
C GLY A 194 10.66 5.68 0.43
N LYS A 195 9.37 5.62 0.76
CA LYS A 195 8.73 4.34 1.07
C LYS A 195 8.62 3.51 -0.20
N VAL A 196 9.07 2.26 -0.12
CA VAL A 196 8.92 1.28 -1.19
C VAL A 196 7.59 0.56 -1.04
N PHE A 197 6.91 0.38 -2.16
CA PHE A 197 5.68 -0.39 -2.29
C PHE A 197 5.88 -1.41 -3.39
N GLY A 198 5.25 -2.57 -3.26
CA GLY A 198 5.44 -3.62 -4.22
C GLY A 198 4.67 -4.88 -3.93
N LEU A 199 4.71 -5.78 -4.91
CA LEU A 199 4.06 -7.07 -4.86
C LEU A 199 4.90 -8.05 -4.05
N GLY A 200 4.20 -8.92 -3.32
CA GLY A 200 4.81 -9.97 -2.53
C GLY A 200 5.64 -9.48 -1.37
N ARG A 201 5.96 -10.43 -0.50
CA ARG A 201 6.84 -10.25 0.64
C ARG A 201 7.88 -11.33 0.67
N ILE A 202 9.06 -11.01 1.19
CA ILE A 202 10.08 -11.98 1.51
C ILE A 202 10.53 -11.76 2.95
N GLY A 203 10.61 -12.84 3.72
CA GLY A 203 11.00 -12.80 5.12
C GLY A 203 11.66 -14.10 5.53
N ARG A 204 11.83 -14.28 6.84
CA ARG A 204 12.44 -15.48 7.43
C ARG A 204 11.49 -16.11 8.42
N LEU A 205 11.42 -17.44 8.42
CA LEU A 205 10.86 -18.20 9.52
C LEU A 205 11.77 -18.05 10.75
N PRO A 206 11.20 -18.00 11.97
CA PRO A 206 11.98 -17.95 13.21
C PRO A 206 12.94 -19.14 13.35
N GLU A 207 12.47 -20.33 12.97
CA GLU A 207 13.23 -21.59 12.95
C GLU A 207 13.17 -22.22 11.56
N ALA A 208 14.31 -22.75 11.10
CA ALA A 208 14.38 -23.47 9.84
C ALA A 208 13.68 -24.83 9.97
N MET A 209 12.94 -25.21 8.94
CA MET A 209 12.22 -26.50 8.88
C MET A 209 12.34 -27.11 7.49
N THR A 210 12.00 -28.38 7.34
CA THR A 210 11.99 -29.03 6.02
C THR A 210 10.85 -28.49 5.15
N LEU A 211 10.97 -28.60 3.83
CA LEU A 211 9.90 -28.19 2.90
C LEU A 211 8.59 -28.92 3.18
N GLY A 212 8.63 -30.20 3.59
CA GLY A 212 7.45 -30.95 3.99
C GLY A 212 6.76 -30.39 5.23
N GLU A 213 7.53 -30.05 6.27
CA GLU A 213 7.01 -29.39 7.47
C GLU A 213 6.46 -28.01 7.17
N PHE A 214 7.15 -27.25 6.31
CA PHE A 214 6.70 -25.94 5.86
C PHE A 214 5.39 -26.03 5.07
N ALA A 215 5.23 -27.04 4.21
CA ALA A 215 3.98 -27.27 3.48
C ALA A 215 2.80 -27.56 4.44
N GLU A 216 3.02 -28.31 5.51
CA GLU A 216 2.02 -28.51 6.58
C GLU A 216 1.73 -27.23 7.36
N HIS A 217 2.75 -26.41 7.63
CA HIS A 217 2.61 -25.10 8.24
C HIS A 217 1.74 -24.18 7.39
N VAL A 218 1.99 -24.09 6.08
CA VAL A 218 1.19 -23.30 5.13
C VAL A 218 -0.28 -23.73 5.15
N LYS A 219 -0.57 -25.04 5.14
CA LYS A 219 -1.96 -25.54 5.22
C LYS A 219 -2.69 -25.06 6.46
N LYS A 220 -2.04 -25.15 7.62
CA LYS A 220 -2.62 -24.73 8.90
C LYS A 220 -2.76 -23.21 8.99
N ALA A 221 -1.72 -22.48 8.61
CA ALA A 221 -1.65 -21.02 8.69
C ALA A 221 -2.67 -20.34 7.77
N LEU A 222 -2.90 -20.88 6.56
CA LEU A 222 -3.80 -20.32 5.56
C LEU A 222 -5.17 -21.01 5.51
N ASP A 223 -5.39 -21.97 6.41
CA ASP A 223 -6.63 -22.75 6.55
C ASP A 223 -7.06 -23.36 5.20
N VAL A 224 -6.19 -24.18 4.60
CA VAL A 224 -6.47 -24.90 3.34
C VAL A 224 -6.33 -26.40 3.50
N PRO A 225 -7.19 -27.21 2.84
CA PRO A 225 -7.20 -28.65 3.03
C PRO A 225 -5.98 -29.36 2.44
N ALA A 226 -5.37 -28.78 1.40
CA ALA A 226 -4.22 -29.33 0.70
C ALA A 226 -3.34 -28.22 0.12
N VAL A 227 -2.10 -28.59 -0.23
CA VAL A 227 -1.15 -27.76 -0.98
C VAL A 227 -0.49 -28.62 -2.05
N ARG A 228 -0.07 -28.02 -3.15
CA ARG A 228 0.83 -28.64 -4.13
C ARG A 228 2.26 -28.18 -3.84
N VAL A 229 3.24 -29.08 -3.95
CA VAL A 229 4.64 -28.77 -3.61
C VAL A 229 5.54 -29.10 -4.79
N VAL A 230 6.47 -28.19 -5.10
CA VAL A 230 7.57 -28.37 -6.04
C VAL A 230 8.88 -28.32 -5.25
N GLY A 231 9.73 -29.33 -5.42
CA GLY A 231 10.99 -29.45 -4.68
C GLY A 231 11.11 -30.76 -3.91
N HIS A 232 12.24 -30.96 -3.22
CA HIS A 232 12.41 -32.12 -2.36
C HIS A 232 11.91 -31.81 -0.95
N LEU A 233 11.01 -32.64 -0.42
CA LEU A 233 10.36 -32.40 0.87
C LEU A 233 11.34 -32.33 2.06
N GLN A 234 12.58 -32.77 1.89
CA GLN A 234 13.64 -32.74 2.90
C GLN A 234 14.56 -31.53 2.78
N ASP A 235 14.37 -30.67 1.76
CA ASP A 235 15.15 -29.45 1.62
C ASP A 235 14.84 -28.51 2.80
N MET A 236 15.88 -27.88 3.35
CA MET A 236 15.72 -26.91 4.43
C MET A 236 15.19 -25.59 3.90
N VAL A 237 14.21 -25.03 4.61
CA VAL A 237 13.56 -23.77 4.31
C VAL A 237 13.71 -22.85 5.52
N GLN A 238 14.17 -21.63 5.28
CA GLN A 238 14.10 -20.55 6.27
C GLN A 238 13.66 -19.23 5.65
N LYS A 239 14.15 -18.89 4.45
CA LYS A 239 13.77 -17.67 3.74
C LYS A 239 12.59 -17.95 2.81
N VAL A 240 11.47 -17.29 3.07
CA VAL A 240 10.20 -17.53 2.37
C VAL A 240 9.81 -16.29 1.60
N ALA A 241 9.58 -16.44 0.30
CA ALA A 241 8.87 -15.45 -0.50
C ALA A 241 7.39 -15.83 -0.60
N VAL A 242 6.48 -14.85 -0.57
CA VAL A 242 5.04 -15.06 -0.72
C VAL A 242 4.44 -13.98 -1.63
N VAL A 243 3.60 -14.40 -2.57
CA VAL A 243 2.76 -13.55 -3.42
C VAL A 243 1.37 -14.16 -3.45
N GLY A 244 0.36 -13.39 -3.05
CA GLY A 244 -1.05 -13.76 -3.23
C GLY A 244 -1.42 -13.90 -4.71
N GLY A 245 -2.37 -14.79 -4.99
CA GLY A 245 -2.92 -14.96 -6.33
C GLY A 245 -1.94 -15.59 -7.33
N ASP A 246 -2.00 -15.14 -8.59
CA ASP A 246 -1.13 -15.63 -9.68
C ASP A 246 0.23 -14.94 -9.66
N GLY A 247 1.19 -15.57 -8.97
CA GLY A 247 2.56 -15.14 -8.87
C GLY A 247 3.53 -15.83 -9.85
N ASN A 248 3.05 -16.49 -10.91
CA ASN A 248 3.89 -17.26 -11.86
C ASN A 248 5.03 -16.41 -12.46
N LYS A 249 4.79 -15.11 -12.68
CA LYS A 249 5.76 -14.18 -13.30
C LYS A 249 6.98 -13.87 -12.42
N TYR A 250 6.95 -14.24 -11.14
CA TYR A 250 7.90 -13.75 -10.15
C TYR A 250 8.84 -14.82 -9.58
N ILE A 251 8.85 -16.03 -10.14
CA ILE A 251 9.75 -17.11 -9.69
C ILE A 251 11.23 -16.70 -9.75
N SER A 252 11.64 -15.98 -10.80
CA SER A 252 13.01 -15.50 -10.95
C SER A 252 13.38 -14.45 -9.90
N GLN A 253 12.45 -13.55 -9.57
CA GLN A 253 12.62 -12.52 -8.55
C GLN A 253 12.68 -13.14 -7.15
N ALA A 254 11.83 -14.11 -6.85
CA ALA A 254 11.89 -14.89 -5.62
C ALA A 254 13.26 -15.58 -5.45
N LYS A 255 13.75 -16.24 -6.52
CA LYS A 255 15.07 -16.88 -6.48
C LYS A 255 16.21 -15.87 -6.33
N LEU A 256 16.17 -14.76 -7.06
CA LEU A 256 17.19 -13.71 -6.99
C LEU A 256 17.24 -13.05 -5.61
N ALA A 257 16.09 -12.89 -4.97
CA ALA A 257 15.99 -12.42 -3.59
C ALA A 257 16.47 -13.46 -2.56
N GLY A 258 16.82 -14.67 -3.01
CA GLY A 258 17.38 -15.75 -2.20
C GLY A 258 16.35 -16.56 -1.42
N ALA A 259 15.10 -16.60 -1.87
CA ALA A 259 14.08 -17.45 -1.26
C ALA A 259 14.46 -18.93 -1.38
N ASP A 260 14.29 -19.66 -0.26
CA ASP A 260 14.41 -21.13 -0.23
C ASP A 260 13.12 -21.75 -0.80
N VAL A 261 11.98 -21.12 -0.51
CA VAL A 261 10.65 -21.50 -1.01
C VAL A 261 9.85 -20.26 -1.38
N TYR A 262 9.02 -20.39 -2.40
CA TYR A 262 8.07 -19.40 -2.86
C TYR A 262 6.62 -19.90 -2.70
N VAL A 263 5.80 -19.13 -2.00
CA VAL A 263 4.37 -19.41 -1.78
C VAL A 263 3.54 -18.56 -2.73
N THR A 264 2.80 -19.19 -3.64
CA THR A 264 1.90 -18.50 -4.59
C THR A 264 0.81 -19.43 -5.08
N GLY A 265 -0.34 -18.87 -5.48
CA GLY A 265 -1.40 -19.62 -6.15
C GLY A 265 -1.15 -19.81 -7.65
N ASP A 266 -2.04 -20.60 -8.27
CA ASP A 266 -2.18 -20.78 -9.72
C ASP A 266 -0.91 -21.26 -10.46
N VAL A 267 -0.03 -22.02 -9.81
CA VAL A 267 1.24 -22.42 -10.42
C VAL A 267 0.99 -23.29 -11.66
N TYR A 268 1.48 -22.81 -12.81
CA TYR A 268 1.38 -23.50 -14.09
C TYR A 268 2.43 -24.60 -14.20
N TYR A 269 2.12 -25.67 -14.96
CA TYR A 269 2.99 -26.83 -15.10
C TYR A 269 4.41 -26.48 -15.58
N HIS A 270 4.54 -25.65 -16.62
CA HIS A 270 5.86 -25.27 -17.14
C HIS A 270 6.60 -24.32 -16.21
N VAL A 271 5.88 -23.45 -15.48
CA VAL A 271 6.49 -22.57 -14.47
C VAL A 271 7.03 -23.37 -13.28
N ALA A 272 6.36 -24.47 -12.90
CA ALA A 272 6.89 -25.40 -11.92
C ALA A 272 8.21 -26.06 -12.39
N HIS A 273 8.31 -26.49 -13.65
CA HIS A 273 9.56 -26.99 -14.23
C HIS A 273 10.66 -25.92 -14.24
N ASP A 274 10.33 -24.69 -14.61
CA ASP A 274 11.27 -23.57 -14.58
C ASP A 274 11.79 -23.31 -13.15
N ALA A 275 10.90 -23.36 -12.15
CA ALA A 275 11.29 -23.25 -10.75
C ALA A 275 12.20 -24.39 -10.29
N MET A 276 11.95 -25.64 -10.71
CA MET A 276 12.86 -26.76 -10.47
C MET A 276 14.24 -26.53 -11.08
N MET A 277 14.31 -26.03 -12.31
CA MET A 277 15.57 -25.70 -12.98
C MET A 277 16.34 -24.57 -12.27
N LEU A 278 15.63 -23.61 -11.67
CA LEU A 278 16.21 -22.55 -10.85
C LEU A 278 16.63 -23.03 -9.45
N GLY A 279 16.25 -24.24 -9.04
CA GLY A 279 16.40 -24.72 -7.67
C GLY A 279 15.61 -23.86 -6.68
N LEU A 280 14.38 -23.48 -7.03
CA LEU A 280 13.43 -22.79 -6.17
C LEU A 280 12.30 -23.73 -5.80
N ASN A 281 12.10 -23.96 -4.50
CA ASN A 281 10.95 -24.72 -4.02
C ASN A 281 9.67 -23.88 -4.12
N ILE A 282 8.52 -24.52 -4.32
CA ILE A 282 7.22 -23.85 -4.36
C ILE A 282 6.24 -24.59 -3.47
N VAL A 283 5.42 -23.83 -2.74
CA VAL A 283 4.19 -24.32 -2.11
C VAL A 283 3.03 -23.54 -2.70
N ASP A 284 2.10 -24.25 -3.32
CA ASP A 284 0.88 -23.68 -3.89
C ASP A 284 -0.33 -24.07 -3.04
N PRO A 285 -0.86 -23.14 -2.23
CA PRO A 285 -2.06 -23.35 -1.42
C PRO A 285 -3.37 -22.96 -2.15
N GLY A 286 -3.31 -22.63 -3.43
CA GLY A 286 -4.42 -22.10 -4.22
C GLY A 286 -4.53 -20.57 -4.15
N HIS A 287 -5.16 -19.97 -5.16
CA HIS A 287 -5.38 -18.52 -5.22
C HIS A 287 -6.25 -18.00 -4.06
N ASN A 288 -7.21 -18.82 -3.59
CA ASN A 288 -8.19 -18.42 -2.58
C ASN A 288 -7.59 -18.03 -1.22
N VAL A 289 -6.31 -18.33 -0.95
CA VAL A 289 -5.64 -17.91 0.29
C VAL A 289 -5.63 -16.39 0.51
N GLU A 290 -5.83 -15.60 -0.55
CA GLU A 290 -6.09 -14.17 -0.43
C GLU A 290 -7.34 -13.83 0.39
N LYS A 291 -8.16 -14.82 0.77
CA LYS A 291 -9.27 -14.68 1.73
C LYS A 291 -8.86 -14.03 3.05
N VAL A 292 -7.57 -14.10 3.43
CA VAL A 292 -7.02 -13.35 4.59
C VAL A 292 -7.31 -11.85 4.50
N MET A 293 -7.43 -11.31 3.28
CA MET A 293 -7.75 -9.91 3.05
C MET A 293 -9.11 -9.50 3.62
N LYS A 294 -10.07 -10.43 3.71
CA LYS A 294 -11.40 -10.13 4.24
C LYS A 294 -11.31 -9.63 5.68
N GLN A 295 -10.54 -10.34 6.52
CA GLN A 295 -10.31 -9.95 7.92
C GLN A 295 -9.37 -8.75 8.02
N GLY A 296 -8.33 -8.72 7.18
CA GLY A 296 -7.36 -7.63 7.16
C GLY A 296 -7.97 -6.27 6.84
N VAL A 297 -8.77 -6.19 5.77
CA VAL A 297 -9.48 -4.96 5.37
C VAL A 297 -10.52 -4.57 6.42
N ALA A 298 -11.23 -5.55 6.99
CA ALA A 298 -12.21 -5.24 8.04
C ALA A 298 -11.56 -4.57 9.26
N ARG A 299 -10.48 -5.16 9.77
CA ARG A 299 -9.67 -4.59 10.86
C ARG A 299 -9.13 -3.20 10.52
N PHE A 300 -8.70 -2.98 9.27
CA PHE A 300 -8.25 -1.65 8.82
C PHE A 300 -9.38 -0.62 8.86
N LEU A 301 -10.55 -0.96 8.32
CA LEU A 301 -11.71 -0.06 8.27
C LEU A 301 -12.27 0.22 9.65
N GLU A 302 -12.40 -0.79 10.52
CA GLU A 302 -12.86 -0.62 11.90
C GLU A 302 -11.98 0.36 12.67
N ASN A 303 -10.65 0.23 12.55
CA ASN A 303 -9.70 1.16 13.17
C ASN A 303 -9.83 2.59 12.60
N ALA A 304 -10.00 2.73 11.28
CA ALA A 304 -10.21 4.02 10.65
C ALA A 304 -11.54 4.66 11.09
N PHE A 305 -12.61 3.87 11.16
CA PHE A 305 -13.94 4.32 11.56
C PHE A 305 -13.97 4.74 13.03
N ALA A 306 -13.33 3.98 13.92
CA ALA A 306 -13.18 4.36 15.32
C ALA A 306 -12.43 5.69 15.47
N LYS A 307 -11.33 5.88 14.72
CA LYS A 307 -10.54 7.11 14.73
C LYS A 307 -11.32 8.34 14.25
N HIS A 308 -12.19 8.16 13.24
CA HIS A 308 -12.98 9.23 12.65
C HIS A 308 -14.42 9.32 13.21
N GLN A 309 -14.76 8.49 14.19
CA GLN A 309 -16.08 8.42 14.84
C GLN A 309 -17.23 8.15 13.85
N PHE A 310 -16.99 7.30 12.84
CA PHE A 310 -18.06 6.83 11.97
C PHE A 310 -18.89 5.75 12.67
N ALA A 311 -20.21 5.80 12.50
CA ALA A 311 -21.16 4.81 13.04
C ALA A 311 -21.34 3.57 12.13
N THR A 312 -20.54 3.46 11.06
CA THR A 312 -20.66 2.39 10.06
C THR A 312 -20.16 1.06 10.62
N THR A 313 -20.96 0.00 10.46
CA THR A 313 -20.58 -1.38 10.79
C THR A 313 -19.83 -2.03 9.63
N VAL A 314 -18.85 -2.88 9.94
CA VAL A 314 -18.10 -3.66 8.95
C VAL A 314 -18.49 -5.13 9.07
N CYS A 315 -18.93 -5.72 7.96
CA CYS A 315 -19.28 -7.14 7.87
C CYS A 315 -18.22 -7.92 7.10
N ILE A 316 -17.86 -9.10 7.58
CA ILE A 316 -16.93 -10.01 6.91
C ILE A 316 -17.73 -11.13 6.25
N SER A 317 -17.66 -11.22 4.92
CA SER A 317 -18.33 -12.30 4.18
C SER A 317 -17.87 -13.68 4.64
N LYS A 318 -18.82 -14.56 4.97
CA LYS A 318 -18.59 -15.94 5.45
C LYS A 318 -18.60 -16.95 4.31
N VAL A 319 -19.09 -16.56 3.13
CA VAL A 319 -19.12 -17.42 1.94
C VAL A 319 -17.70 -17.88 1.60
N HIS A 320 -17.57 -19.20 1.40
CA HIS A 320 -16.34 -19.82 0.91
C HIS A 320 -16.36 -19.81 -0.61
N THR A 321 -15.38 -19.14 -1.21
CA THR A 321 -15.36 -18.86 -2.65
C THR A 321 -14.25 -19.60 -3.39
N ASP A 322 -13.62 -20.61 -2.78
CA ASP A 322 -12.65 -21.46 -3.48
C ASP A 322 -13.42 -22.38 -4.45
N PRO A 323 -13.16 -22.29 -5.77
CA PRO A 323 -13.82 -23.18 -6.72
C PRO A 323 -13.27 -24.61 -6.69
N PHE A 324 -12.16 -24.87 -5.99
CA PHE A 324 -11.49 -26.16 -5.99
C PHE A 324 -11.83 -27.01 -4.77
N THR A 325 -12.02 -28.31 -5.01
CA THR A 325 -12.12 -29.32 -3.96
C THR A 325 -11.05 -30.38 -4.22
N PHE A 326 -10.20 -30.62 -3.23
CA PHE A 326 -9.19 -31.67 -3.28
C PHE A 326 -9.82 -33.01 -2.87
N VAL A 327 -9.57 -34.07 -3.66
CA VAL A 327 -10.14 -35.42 -3.50
C VAL A 327 -9.08 -36.45 -3.15
#